data_AF-A0A518GFP1-F1
#
_entry.id   AF-A0A518GFP1-F1
#
_cell.length_a   1.000
_cell.length_b   1.000
_cell.length_c   1.000
_cell.angle_alpha   90.00
_cell.angle_beta   90.00
_cell.angle_gamma   90.00
#
_symmetry.space_group_name_H-M   'P 1'
#
loop_
_entity.id
_entity.type
_entity.pdbx_description
1 polymer ?
#
loop_
_entity_poly.entity_id
_entity_poly.type
_entity_poly.pdbx_seq_one_letter_code
_entity_poly.pdbx_strand_id
1 'polypeptide(L)' 'MGRQVFCQAESGIVVLHGRVGSFFQKQMAQEALRKLAGVEKVINELEVEWMASVGDH' A
#
# COMPACT_ATOMS: atom_id res chain seq x y z
N MET A 1 12.30 9.06 -9.55
CA MET A 1 12.06 7.61 -9.42
C MET A 1 10.62 7.42 -8.98
N GLY A 2 9.84 6.61 -9.70
CA GLY A 2 8.39 6.53 -9.52
C GLY A 2 8.00 5.88 -8.19
N ARG A 3 6.80 6.22 -7.69
CA ARG A 3 6.17 5.51 -6.59
C ARG A 3 5.95 4.06 -7.03
N GLN A 4 6.64 3.13 -6.37
CA GLN A 4 6.54 1.71 -6.66
C GLN A 4 5.92 1.00 -5.47
N VAL A 5 4.90 0.20 -5.76
CA VAL A 5 4.16 -0.60 -4.77
C VAL A 5 4.23 -2.05 -5.23
N PHE A 6 4.58 -2.93 -4.30
CA PHE A 6 4.71 -4.36 -4.52
C PHE A 6 3.86 -5.11 -3.50
N CYS A 7 3.38 -6.28 -3.90
CA CYS A 7 2.66 -7.17 -3.01
C CYS A 7 3.18 -8.61 -3.15
N GLN A 8 3.21 -9.32 -2.02
CA GLN A 8 3.51 -10.75 -1.97
C GLN A 8 2.34 -11.47 -1.29
N ALA A 9 1.96 -12.63 -1.81
CA ALA A 9 0.88 -13.43 -1.27
C ALA A 9 1.37 -14.86 -1.06
N GLU A 10 1.27 -15.34 0.17
CA GLU A 10 1.64 -16.71 0.54
C GLU A 10 0.65 -17.25 1.57
N SER A 11 0.05 -18.41 1.30
CA SER A 11 -0.85 -19.12 2.24
C SER A 11 -1.91 -18.22 2.89
N GLY A 12 -2.62 -17.42 2.07
CA GLY A 12 -3.67 -16.51 2.54
C GLY A 12 -3.18 -15.25 3.27
N ILE A 13 -1.87 -15.06 3.39
CA ILE A 13 -1.25 -13.85 3.94
C ILE A 13 -0.77 -12.98 2.79
N VAL A 14 -1.23 -11.74 2.74
CA VAL A 14 -0.78 -10.75 1.75
C VAL A 14 0.02 -9.65 2.43
N VAL A 15 1.21 -9.37 1.92
CA VAL A 15 2.11 -8.31 2.42
C VAL A 15 2.25 -7.22 1.37
N LEU A 16 1.98 -5.98 1.76
CA LEU A 16 2.13 -4.78 0.93
C LEU A 16 3.42 -4.05 1.28
N HIS A 17 4.24 -3.73 0.28
CA HIS A 17 5.46 -2.94 0.43
C HIS A 17 5.50 -1.78 -0.57
N GLY A 18 6.20 -0.71 -0.21
CA GLY A 18 6.43 0.43 -1.09
C GLY A 18 5.92 1.75 -0.51
N ARG A 19 5.77 2.75 -1.37
CA ARG A 19 5.50 4.13 -0.95
C ARG A 19 4.22 4.66 -1.57
N VAL A 20 3.37 5.29 -0.75
CA VAL A 20 2.09 5.88 -1.15
C VAL A 20 2.04 7.36 -0.80
N GLY A 21 1.22 8.13 -1.53
CA GLY A 21 1.15 9.58 -1.36
C GLY A 21 0.30 10.05 -0.17
N SER A 22 -0.50 9.17 0.44
CA SER A 22 -1.41 9.53 1.52
C SER A 22 -1.82 8.33 2.37
N PHE A 23 -2.19 8.58 3.64
CA PHE A 23 -2.77 7.57 4.53
C PHE A 23 -4.05 6.94 3.95
N PHE A 24 -4.85 7.70 3.20
CA PHE A 24 -6.02 7.16 2.53
C PHE A 24 -5.67 6.05 1.52
N GLN A 25 -4.62 6.26 0.70
CA GLN A 25 -4.15 5.24 -0.23
C GLN A 25 -3.64 4.00 0.50
N LYS A 26 -2.93 4.19 1.62
CA LYS A 26 -2.47 3.10 2.49
C LYS A 26 -3.66 2.25 2.99
N GLN A 27 -4.71 2.89 3.49
CA GLN A 27 -5.90 2.21 4.00
C GLN A 27 -6.68 1.50 2.89
N MET A 28 -6.91 2.19 1.77
CA MET A 28 -7.62 1.64 0.60
C MET A 28 -6.95 0.37 0.07
N ALA A 29 -5.61 0.35 0.00
CA ALA A 29 -4.88 -0.83 -0.44
C ALA A 29 -5.14 -2.05 0.47
N GLN A 30 -5.17 -1.83 1.78
CA GLN A 30 -5.48 -2.90 2.75
C GLN A 30 -6.92 -3.39 2.64
N GLU A 31 -7.90 -2.50 2.53
CA GLU A 31 -9.31 -2.88 2.40
C GLU A 31 -9.60 -3.59 1.07
N ALA A 32 -8.95 -3.17 -0.01
CA ALA A 32 -9.09 -3.84 -1.30
C ALA A 32 -8.64 -5.31 -1.23
N LEU A 33 -7.48 -5.57 -0.59
CA LEU A 33 -6.95 -6.93 -0.45
C LEU A 33 -7.76 -7.79 0.52
N ARG A 34 -8.28 -7.21 1.60
CA ARG A 34 -9.13 -7.93 2.57
C ARG A 34 -10.42 -8.50 1.95
N LYS A 35 -10.88 -7.94 0.83
CA LYS A 35 -12.09 -8.40 0.13
C LYS A 35 -11.81 -9.56 -0.84
N LEU A 36 -10.54 -9.91 -1.08
CA LEU A 36 -10.20 -10.99 -1.97
C LEU A 36 -10.44 -12.34 -1.31
N ALA A 37 -11.05 -13.26 -2.05
CA ALA A 37 -11.30 -14.62 -1.58
C ALA A 37 -9.97 -15.35 -1.32
N GLY A 38 -9.85 -15.99 -0.17
CA GLY A 38 -8.63 -16.68 0.27
C GLY A 38 -7.61 -15.80 0.98
N VAL A 39 -7.88 -14.50 1.16
CA VAL A 39 -7.05 -13.63 2.02
C VAL A 39 -7.53 -13.74 3.46
N GLU A 40 -6.69 -14.30 4.31
CA GLU A 40 -6.90 -14.44 5.75
C GLU A 40 -6.29 -13.26 6.52
N LYS A 41 -5.15 -12.74 6.05
CA LYS A 41 -4.43 -11.65 6.70
C LYS A 41 -3.79 -10.71 5.69
N VAL A 42 -3.86 -9.42 5.98
CA VAL A 42 -3.16 -8.38 5.21
C VAL A 42 -2.20 -7.64 6.13
N ILE A 43 -0.93 -7.60 5.75
CA ILE A 43 0.15 -6.89 6.43
C ILE A 43 0.50 -5.67 5.55
N ASN A 44 0.38 -4.47 6.12
CA ASN A 44 0.54 -3.23 5.37
C ASN A 44 1.79 -2.47 5.79
N GLU A 45 2.88 -2.71 5.05
CA GLU A 45 4.19 -2.06 5.22
C GLU A 45 4.38 -0.91 4.22
N LEU A 46 3.28 -0.32 3.72
CA LEU A 46 3.36 0.88 2.87
C LEU A 46 3.80 2.08 3.71
N GLU A 47 4.81 2.80 3.23
CA GLU A 47 5.24 4.07 3.81
C GLU A 47 4.50 5.22 3.15
N VAL A 48 3.98 6.15 3.96
CA VAL A 48 3.33 7.35 3.43
C VAL A 48 4.40 8.40 3.17
N GLU A 49 4.76 8.56 1.91
CA GLU A 49 5.59 9.66 1.45
C GLU A 49 4.72 10.78 0.92
N TRP A 50 4.53 11.78 1.77
CA TRP A 50 4.08 13.10 1.33
C TRP A 50 5.17 13.70 0.44
N MET A 51 5.18 13.32 -0.84
CA MET A 51 5.66 14.26 -1.85
C MET A 51 4.62 15.37 -1.88
N ALA A 52 4.74 16.31 -0.94
CA ALA A 52 4.47 17.67 -1.31
C ALA A 52 5.34 17.89 -2.54
N SER A 53 4.73 18.00 -3.72
CA SER A 53 5.34 18.85 -4.71
C SER A 53 5.45 20.20 -4.00
N VAL A 54 6.61 20.46 -3.42
CA VAL A 54 7.20 21.79 -3.48
C VAL A 54 7.32 22.04 -4.99
N GLY A 55 6.22 22.49 -5.59
CA GLY A 55 6.30 23.57 -6.58
C GLY A 55 6.25 24.81 -5.70
N ASP A 56 7.39 25.45 -5.45
CA ASP A 56 7.91 26.50 -6.34
C ASP A 56 6.88 27.63 -6.50
N HIS A 57 7.07 28.65 -5.64
CA HIS A 57 6.55 30.03 -5.64
C HIS A 57 5.04 30.29 -5.60
#